data_AF-A0AAU3VHQ4-F1
#
_entry.id   AF-A0AAU3VHQ4-F1
#
_cell.length_a   1.000
_cell.length_b   1.000
_cell.length_c   1.000
_cell.angle_alpha   90.00
_cell.angle_beta   90.00
_cell.angle_gamma   90.00
#
_symmetry.space_group_name_H-M   'P 1'
#
loop_
_entity.id
_entity.type
_entity.pdbx_description
1 polymer ?
#
loop_
_entity_poly.entity_id
_entity_poly.type
_entity_poly.pdbx_seq_one_letter_code
_entity_poly.pdbx_strand_id
1 'polypeptide(L)'
;MAVSVTLPALGESVSEGTVTRWLKAEGERVEADEPLLEVSTDKVDTEIPAPASGILSSIKVAEDETVEVGAELAVIDDGTGAPAAAPAPAAAAEPAPAPAQEAPAPVAAPAPAAAAPAPAPAGAAEGTPVLLPALGESVTEGTVTRWLKSVGESVEADEPLLEVSTDKVDTEIPSPAAGTLLEILVGEDETAEVGAKLAVIGAAGAAPAAAPAPAAPAPAPAAAAPAPAPAAAPVPAPAPAPAPAPVAPAPVPTPAPAPVAAPAPVTPAPAAPSATAPTDEGAYVTPLVRKLAAENGVDLASVKGTGVGGRIRKQDVLAAAEAAKAAAAAPTAPAPAAGVTVPAAAAALRGQTVKMTRIRKVIAENMMKALHSQAQLSTVVEVDVTKIMKLRARAKESFLAREGVKLSPMPFFVKAAAEALKAHPVINAKINDDGTVTYHDAENVGIAVDSEQGLMVPVIKGAGDLSLAGIAKKTAELAGKVRNKKISPDDLSGGTFTISNTGSRGALFDTIIVNYPQVAELGIGATVRRPIVINHPDLGETIAIRDVAYLTLSYDHQLVDGADAARYLNDVKARLEAGEFEGDLGL
;
A
#
# COMPACT_ATOMS: atom_id res chain seq x y z
N MET A 1 -54.00 11.40 19.91
CA MET A 1 -54.40 11.10 18.52
C MET A 1 -53.15 10.96 17.71
N ALA A 2 -53.08 9.88 16.92
CA ALA A 2 -51.98 9.66 15.99
C ALA A 2 -52.16 10.51 14.72
N VAL A 3 -51.10 11.23 14.34
CA VAL A 3 -50.98 12.00 13.10
C VAL A 3 -50.00 11.27 12.18
N SER A 4 -50.48 10.87 11.01
CA SER A 4 -49.66 10.27 9.95
C SER A 4 -48.79 11.33 9.28
N VAL A 5 -47.48 11.09 9.23
CA VAL A 5 -46.54 11.85 8.40
C VAL A 5 -46.55 11.21 7.01
N THR A 6 -46.90 11.97 5.97
CA THR A 6 -46.87 11.51 4.58
C THR A 6 -45.86 12.31 3.76
N LEU A 7 -45.34 11.71 2.68
CA LEU A 7 -44.47 12.43 1.75
C LEU A 7 -45.29 13.53 1.03
N PRO A 8 -44.99 14.84 1.20
CA PRO A 8 -45.69 15.90 0.50
C PRO A 8 -45.29 15.94 -0.98
N ALA A 9 -46.05 16.67 -1.79
CA ALA A 9 -45.68 16.91 -3.19
C ALA A 9 -44.49 17.88 -3.26
N LEU A 10 -43.31 17.37 -3.64
CA LEU A 10 -42.04 18.13 -3.70
C LEU A 10 -41.86 18.93 -5.01
N GLY A 11 -42.90 19.02 -5.85
CA GLY A 11 -42.95 19.83 -7.06
C GLY A 11 -43.94 19.27 -8.09
N GLU A 12 -44.31 20.08 -9.10
CA GLU A 12 -45.29 19.67 -10.14
C GLU A 12 -44.84 18.49 -11.03
N SER A 13 -43.59 18.04 -10.91
CA SER A 13 -42.99 16.97 -11.71
C SER A 13 -42.31 15.84 -10.90
N VAL A 14 -42.45 15.84 -9.57
CA VAL A 14 -41.85 14.82 -8.69
C VAL A 14 -42.93 13.84 -8.24
N SER A 15 -42.80 12.56 -8.60
CA SER A 15 -43.75 11.48 -8.25
C SER A 15 -43.33 10.61 -7.07
N GLU A 16 -42.03 10.57 -6.77
CA GLU A 16 -41.43 9.72 -5.73
C GLU A 16 -40.18 10.39 -5.14
N GLY A 17 -39.74 9.92 -3.97
CA GLY A 17 -38.50 10.35 -3.33
C GLY A 17 -37.89 9.26 -2.45
N THR A 18 -36.57 9.29 -2.29
CA THR A 18 -35.81 8.33 -1.48
C THR A 18 -35.48 8.94 -0.12
N VAL A 19 -35.83 8.26 0.97
CA VAL A 19 -35.46 8.69 2.33
C VAL A 19 -33.96 8.51 2.52
N THR A 20 -33.20 9.60 2.54
CA THR A 20 -31.73 9.54 2.71
C THR A 20 -31.34 9.40 4.16
N ARG A 21 -32.12 10.00 5.08
CA ARG A 21 -31.79 10.03 6.51
C ARG A 21 -32.97 10.38 7.41
N TRP A 22 -33.09 9.70 8.55
CA TRP A 22 -33.94 10.15 9.65
C TRP A 22 -33.17 11.08 10.61
N LEU A 23 -33.75 12.25 10.90
CA LEU A 23 -33.19 13.22 11.86
C LEU A 23 -33.68 12.96 13.30
N LYS A 24 -34.72 12.13 13.45
CA LYS A 24 -35.42 11.81 14.69
C LYS A 24 -35.67 10.31 14.81
N ALA A 25 -35.44 9.75 16.00
CA ALA A 25 -35.63 8.32 16.24
C ALA A 25 -37.04 7.98 16.76
N GLU A 26 -37.46 6.71 16.61
CA GLU A 26 -38.67 6.22 17.29
C GLU A 26 -38.58 6.42 18.81
N GLY A 27 -39.65 6.94 19.40
CA GLY A 27 -39.73 7.33 20.81
C GLY A 27 -39.21 8.75 21.10
N GLU A 28 -38.63 9.46 20.13
CA GLU A 28 -38.18 10.84 20.32
C GLU A 28 -39.36 11.83 20.25
N ARG A 29 -39.25 12.93 21.01
CA ARG A 29 -40.19 14.05 20.93
C ARG A 29 -39.84 14.94 19.74
N VAL A 30 -40.88 15.34 19.00
CA VAL A 30 -40.80 16.25 17.86
C VAL A 30 -41.79 17.38 18.06
N GLU A 31 -41.44 18.59 17.65
CA GLU A 31 -42.35 19.74 17.63
C GLU A 31 -42.84 20.01 16.20
N ALA A 32 -44.01 20.63 16.05
CA ALA A 32 -44.54 21.00 14.74
C ALA A 32 -43.56 21.93 13.99
N ASP A 33 -43.44 21.72 12.68
CA ASP A 33 -42.49 22.39 11.79
C ASP A 33 -40.99 22.10 12.08
N GLU A 34 -40.65 21.18 12.99
CA GLU A 34 -39.26 20.69 13.20
C GLU A 34 -38.86 19.70 12.08
N PRO A 35 -37.63 19.77 11.51
CA PRO A 35 -37.19 18.84 10.47
C PRO A 35 -37.09 17.40 11.00
N LEU A 36 -37.75 16.47 10.31
CA LEU A 36 -37.96 15.09 10.78
C LEU A 36 -37.12 14.06 10.01
N LEU A 37 -37.02 14.22 8.69
CA LEU A 37 -36.19 13.40 7.80
C LEU A 37 -35.73 14.19 6.57
N GLU A 38 -34.70 13.69 5.91
CA GLU A 38 -34.21 14.16 4.61
C GLU A 38 -34.71 13.23 3.49
N VAL A 39 -35.16 13.81 2.37
CA VAL A 39 -35.60 13.07 1.18
C VAL A 39 -34.87 13.60 -0.07
N SER A 40 -34.19 12.72 -0.79
CA SER A 40 -33.60 12.99 -2.10
C SER A 40 -34.64 12.77 -3.20
N THR A 41 -34.66 13.68 -4.17
CA THR A 41 -35.44 13.56 -5.42
C THR A 41 -34.51 13.69 -6.64
N ASP A 42 -35.02 13.47 -7.84
CA ASP A 42 -34.25 13.63 -9.08
C ASP A 42 -33.91 15.10 -9.45
N LYS A 43 -34.22 16.04 -8.55
CA LYS A 43 -34.01 17.49 -8.72
C LYS A 43 -33.31 18.15 -7.54
N VAL A 44 -33.71 17.84 -6.30
CA VAL A 44 -33.19 18.44 -5.06
C VAL A 44 -33.35 17.50 -3.87
N ASP A 45 -32.45 17.62 -2.89
CA ASP A 45 -32.68 17.14 -1.53
C ASP A 45 -33.62 18.11 -0.78
N THR A 46 -34.52 17.59 0.04
CA THR A 46 -35.46 18.42 0.84
C THR A 46 -35.73 17.79 2.20
N GLU A 47 -35.64 18.61 3.25
CA GLU A 47 -36.05 18.24 4.61
C GLU A 47 -37.58 18.23 4.72
N ILE A 48 -38.15 17.16 5.25
CA ILE A 48 -39.59 17.03 5.53
C ILE A 48 -39.84 17.44 7.00
N PRO A 49 -40.59 18.52 7.27
CA PRO A 49 -40.92 18.92 8.63
C PRO A 49 -42.04 18.08 9.24
N ALA A 50 -42.06 17.99 10.58
CA ALA A 50 -43.10 17.30 11.32
C ALA A 50 -44.45 18.04 11.25
N PRO A 51 -45.55 17.39 10.81
CA PRO A 51 -46.86 18.04 10.64
C PRO A 51 -47.59 18.36 11.96
N ALA A 52 -47.10 17.86 13.10
CA ALA A 52 -47.66 18.11 14.43
C ALA A 52 -46.60 17.82 15.53
N SER A 53 -46.71 18.51 16.67
CA SER A 53 -45.93 18.18 17.86
C SER A 53 -46.41 16.87 18.50
N GLY A 54 -45.47 16.02 18.92
CA GLY A 54 -45.79 14.75 19.59
C GLY A 54 -44.57 13.87 19.83
N ILE A 55 -44.78 12.56 19.89
CA ILE A 55 -43.73 11.53 19.98
C ILE A 55 -43.77 10.70 18.70
N LEU A 56 -42.62 10.53 18.05
CA LEU A 56 -42.51 9.67 16.87
C LEU A 56 -42.74 8.21 17.27
N SER A 57 -43.92 7.67 17.00
CA SER A 57 -44.40 6.40 17.55
C SER A 57 -44.02 5.18 16.72
N SER A 58 -43.85 5.34 15.40
CA SER A 58 -43.31 4.31 14.50
C SER A 58 -42.87 4.95 13.18
N ILE A 59 -41.71 4.52 12.69
CA ILE A 59 -41.20 4.75 11.34
C ILE A 59 -41.66 3.58 10.46
N LYS A 60 -42.26 3.89 9.30
CA LYS A 60 -42.79 2.91 8.35
C LYS A 60 -41.91 2.68 7.14
N VAL A 61 -40.96 3.58 6.90
CA VAL A 61 -40.08 3.62 5.72
C VAL A 61 -38.63 3.75 6.19
N ALA A 62 -37.77 2.83 5.78
CA ALA A 62 -36.37 2.80 6.18
C ALA A 62 -35.53 3.89 5.50
N GLU A 63 -34.31 4.13 6.00
CA GLU A 63 -33.28 4.84 5.23
C GLU A 63 -32.95 4.02 3.96
N ASP A 64 -32.59 4.73 2.88
CA ASP A 64 -32.40 4.22 1.51
C ASP A 64 -33.66 3.65 0.81
N GLU A 65 -34.86 3.77 1.39
CA GLU A 65 -36.12 3.32 0.79
C GLU A 65 -36.79 4.42 -0.06
N THR A 66 -37.34 4.05 -1.22
CA THR A 66 -37.98 4.98 -2.18
C THR A 66 -39.49 4.82 -2.17
N VAL A 67 -40.21 5.95 -2.07
CA VAL A 67 -41.66 5.98 -1.84
C VAL A 67 -42.37 7.05 -2.66
N GLU A 68 -43.59 6.76 -3.10
CA GLU A 68 -44.43 7.67 -3.88
C GLU A 68 -44.97 8.85 -3.05
N VAL A 69 -45.25 9.98 -3.71
CA VAL A 69 -45.89 11.14 -3.07
C VAL A 69 -47.25 10.75 -2.48
N GLY A 70 -47.46 11.09 -1.20
CA GLY A 70 -48.63 10.69 -0.41
C GLY A 70 -48.48 9.38 0.36
N ALA A 71 -47.39 8.63 0.19
CA ALA A 71 -47.08 7.47 1.02
C ALA A 71 -46.85 7.87 2.49
N GLU A 72 -47.18 6.96 3.42
CA GLU A 72 -47.07 7.19 4.86
C GLU A 72 -45.67 6.80 5.38
N LEU A 73 -44.92 7.80 5.85
CA LEU A 73 -43.52 7.69 6.27
C LEU A 73 -43.39 7.26 7.73
N ALA A 74 -44.21 7.85 8.61
CA ALA A 74 -44.18 7.60 10.06
C ALA A 74 -45.48 8.04 10.74
N VAL A 75 -45.62 7.74 12.02
CA VAL A 75 -46.77 8.13 12.85
C VAL A 75 -46.30 8.89 14.09
N ILE A 76 -46.84 10.09 14.33
CA ILE A 76 -46.60 10.90 15.53
C ILE A 76 -47.82 10.80 16.46
N ASP A 77 -47.66 10.38 17.71
CA ASP A 77 -48.75 10.44 18.70
C ASP A 77 -48.64 11.71 19.55
N ASP A 78 -49.78 12.35 19.87
CA ASP A 78 -49.81 13.58 20.70
C ASP A 78 -49.41 13.38 22.18
N GLY A 79 -49.07 12.17 22.60
CA GLY A 79 -48.55 11.88 23.93
C GLY A 79 -49.61 11.95 25.04
N THR A 80 -50.90 11.94 24.68
CA THR A 80 -52.01 12.02 25.65
C THR A 80 -52.60 10.64 26.03
N GLY A 81 -52.10 9.55 25.45
CA GLY A 81 -52.57 8.19 25.69
C GLY A 81 -51.95 7.49 26.92
N ALA A 82 -52.69 7.41 28.02
CA ALA A 82 -52.41 6.43 29.08
C ALA A 82 -52.80 5.00 28.63
N PRO A 83 -52.11 3.93 29.11
CA PRO A 83 -52.25 2.60 28.54
C PRO A 83 -53.64 1.98 28.80
N ALA A 84 -54.37 1.67 27.74
CA ALA A 84 -55.68 1.02 27.80
C ALA A 84 -55.54 -0.52 27.78
N ALA A 85 -56.16 -1.20 28.75
CA ALA A 85 -56.16 -2.65 28.85
C ALA A 85 -57.13 -3.33 27.86
N ALA A 86 -56.82 -4.56 27.48
CA ALA A 86 -57.57 -5.34 26.48
C ALA A 86 -58.93 -5.88 26.97
N PRO A 87 -59.86 -6.13 26.03
CA PRO A 87 -60.89 -7.16 26.19
C PRO A 87 -60.84 -8.26 25.10
N ALA A 88 -61.45 -9.41 25.43
CA ALA A 88 -61.33 -10.71 24.77
C ALA A 88 -61.94 -10.85 23.34
N PRO A 89 -61.46 -11.81 22.53
CA PRO A 89 -62.09 -12.20 21.26
C PRO A 89 -63.27 -13.19 21.45
N ALA A 90 -64.26 -13.11 20.55
CA ALA A 90 -65.34 -14.09 20.41
C ALA A 90 -65.20 -14.86 19.08
N ALA A 91 -65.68 -16.12 19.03
CA ALA A 91 -65.18 -17.13 18.09
C ALA A 91 -66.16 -17.56 16.98
N ALA A 92 -65.60 -17.87 15.79
CA ALA A 92 -66.02 -18.89 14.79
C ALA A 92 -65.13 -18.73 13.53
N ALA A 93 -64.66 -19.76 12.80
CA ALA A 93 -64.58 -21.20 13.05
C ALA A 93 -63.38 -21.80 12.27
N GLU A 94 -62.93 -23.00 12.68
CA GLU A 94 -61.69 -23.67 12.27
C GLU A 94 -61.86 -24.57 11.01
N PRO A 95 -60.78 -25.09 10.37
CA PRO A 95 -60.16 -26.33 10.87
C PRO A 95 -58.61 -26.39 10.87
N ALA A 96 -58.06 -27.11 11.87
CA ALA A 96 -56.64 -27.41 12.14
C ALA A 96 -56.24 -28.82 11.58
N PRO A 97 -55.20 -29.57 12.05
CA PRO A 97 -54.03 -29.32 12.95
C PRO A 97 -52.66 -29.64 12.26
N ALA A 98 -51.44 -29.72 12.84
CA ALA A 98 -50.66 -29.27 14.03
C ALA A 98 -49.21 -29.86 13.86
N PRO A 99 -48.19 -29.79 14.77
CA PRO A 99 -48.06 -29.12 16.09
C PRO A 99 -46.79 -28.23 16.27
N ALA A 100 -46.59 -27.71 17.49
CA ALA A 100 -45.66 -26.63 17.85
C ALA A 100 -44.44 -27.05 18.71
N GLN A 101 -43.56 -26.10 19.05
CA GLN A 101 -42.71 -26.14 20.26
C GLN A 101 -42.37 -24.73 20.79
N GLU A 102 -42.26 -24.58 22.12
CA GLU A 102 -42.14 -23.31 22.86
C GLU A 102 -40.70 -22.89 23.22
N ALA A 103 -40.51 -21.59 23.54
CA ALA A 103 -39.37 -21.08 24.31
C ALA A 103 -39.80 -19.90 25.23
N PRO A 104 -39.15 -19.68 26.39
CA PRO A 104 -39.69 -18.85 27.48
C PRO A 104 -39.23 -17.38 27.52
N ALA A 105 -39.89 -16.58 28.37
CA ALA A 105 -39.72 -15.12 28.50
C ALA A 105 -38.49 -14.65 29.32
N PRO A 106 -37.95 -13.44 29.06
CA PRO A 106 -36.87 -12.82 29.84
C PRO A 106 -37.38 -11.95 31.02
N VAL A 107 -36.47 -11.66 31.96
CA VAL A 107 -36.73 -10.91 33.21
C VAL A 107 -36.11 -9.51 33.15
N ALA A 108 -36.71 -8.54 33.84
CA ALA A 108 -36.37 -7.10 33.74
C ALA A 108 -35.00 -6.70 34.32
N ALA A 109 -34.46 -5.59 33.81
CA ALA A 109 -33.26 -4.90 34.29
C ALA A 109 -33.58 -3.52 34.92
N PRO A 110 -32.78 -3.01 35.88
CA PRO A 110 -33.07 -1.78 36.63
C PRO A 110 -32.53 -0.48 35.98
N ALA A 111 -33.05 0.66 36.44
CA ALA A 111 -32.79 2.00 35.89
C ALA A 111 -31.44 2.65 36.31
N PRO A 112 -30.93 3.66 35.58
CA PRO A 112 -29.65 4.32 35.85
C PRO A 112 -29.74 5.42 36.94
N ALA A 113 -28.61 5.69 37.60
CA ALA A 113 -28.45 6.79 38.57
C ALA A 113 -27.64 7.97 38.00
N ALA A 114 -27.77 9.14 38.62
CA ALA A 114 -27.35 10.44 38.08
C ALA A 114 -25.83 10.70 38.00
N ALA A 115 -25.44 11.58 37.08
CA ALA A 115 -24.06 12.00 36.83
C ALA A 115 -23.57 13.12 37.78
N ALA A 116 -22.24 13.19 37.96
CA ALA A 116 -21.53 14.23 38.71
C ALA A 116 -20.69 15.11 37.75
N PRO A 117 -20.31 16.35 38.13
CA PRO A 117 -19.81 17.36 37.18
C PRO A 117 -18.34 17.17 36.76
N ALA A 118 -18.01 17.68 35.57
CA ALA A 118 -16.71 17.58 34.93
C ALA A 118 -15.63 18.54 35.52
N PRO A 119 -14.33 18.19 35.42
CA PRO A 119 -13.23 19.07 35.82
C PRO A 119 -12.89 20.14 34.76
N ALA A 120 -12.28 21.24 35.22
CA ALA A 120 -11.89 22.40 34.41
C ALA A 120 -10.57 22.18 33.60
N PRO A 121 -10.31 22.97 32.54
CA PRO A 121 -9.11 22.82 31.71
C PRO A 121 -7.82 23.25 32.42
N ALA A 122 -6.71 22.62 32.04
CA ALA A 122 -5.37 22.95 32.51
C ALA A 122 -4.80 24.22 31.82
N GLY A 123 -3.88 24.91 32.50
CA GLY A 123 -3.37 26.22 32.09
C GLY A 123 -2.49 26.20 30.84
N ALA A 124 -2.57 27.28 30.05
CA ALA A 124 -1.68 27.52 28.92
C ALA A 124 -0.23 27.76 29.37
N ALA A 125 0.74 27.37 28.54
CA ALA A 125 2.13 27.75 28.74
C ALA A 125 2.29 29.27 28.54
N GLU A 126 2.81 29.97 29.56
CA GLU A 126 3.15 31.39 29.44
C GLU A 126 4.42 31.57 28.58
N GLY A 127 4.24 32.05 27.36
CA GLY A 127 5.33 32.37 26.44
C GLY A 127 4.85 33.25 25.28
N THR A 128 5.80 33.78 24.52
CA THR A 128 5.52 34.63 23.35
C THR A 128 5.04 33.76 22.18
N PRO A 129 3.83 33.98 21.66
CA PRO A 129 3.33 33.22 20.52
C PRO A 129 4.01 33.67 19.24
N VAL A 130 4.51 32.72 18.45
CA VAL A 130 4.94 32.94 17.07
C VAL A 130 3.70 32.90 16.20
N LEU A 131 3.38 34.00 15.52
CA LEU A 131 2.24 34.09 14.62
C LEU A 131 2.70 34.01 13.17
N LEU A 132 1.88 33.46 12.28
CA LEU A 132 2.12 33.57 10.83
C LEU A 132 1.93 35.04 10.39
N PRO A 133 2.96 35.74 9.89
CA PRO A 133 2.82 37.11 9.41
C PRO A 133 2.05 37.15 8.08
N ALA A 134 1.57 38.34 7.69
CA ALA A 134 0.99 38.54 6.37
C ALA A 134 2.09 38.48 5.29
N LEU A 135 2.12 37.41 4.48
CA LEU A 135 3.13 37.15 3.45
C LEU A 135 2.82 37.82 2.09
N GLY A 136 1.90 38.78 2.07
CA GLY A 136 1.53 39.58 0.89
C GLY A 136 0.03 39.92 0.88
N GLU A 137 -0.36 40.95 0.11
CA GLU A 137 -1.75 41.45 0.06
C GLU A 137 -2.77 40.43 -0.48
N SER A 138 -2.32 39.32 -1.09
CA SER A 138 -3.17 38.26 -1.65
C SER A 138 -2.97 36.88 -1.00
N VAL A 139 -2.28 36.78 0.14
CA VAL A 139 -1.97 35.50 0.79
C VAL A 139 -2.76 35.39 2.10
N THR A 140 -3.72 34.48 2.15
CA THR A 140 -4.60 34.26 3.32
C THR A 140 -4.12 33.14 4.24
N GLU A 141 -3.30 32.23 3.73
CA GLU A 141 -2.77 31.06 4.44
C GLU A 141 -1.37 30.70 3.91
N GLY A 142 -0.60 29.94 4.71
CA GLY A 142 0.70 29.39 4.31
C GLY A 142 0.91 28.00 4.91
N THR A 143 1.57 27.11 4.17
CA THR A 143 1.92 25.75 4.63
C THR A 143 3.33 25.74 5.19
N VAL A 144 3.51 25.28 6.43
CA VAL A 144 4.84 25.07 7.03
C VAL A 144 5.52 23.92 6.29
N THR A 145 6.58 24.20 5.54
CA THR A 145 7.35 23.16 4.82
C THR A 145 8.37 22.49 5.72
N ARG A 146 8.95 23.23 6.68
CA ARG A 146 10.04 22.75 7.51
C ARG A 146 10.24 23.56 8.78
N TRP A 147 10.52 22.89 9.89
CA TRP A 147 11.03 23.53 11.10
C TRP A 147 12.57 23.55 11.10
N LEU A 148 13.15 24.73 11.36
CA LEU A 148 14.61 24.91 11.47
C LEU A 148 15.10 24.71 12.91
N LYS A 149 14.20 24.85 13.89
CA LYS A 149 14.44 24.66 15.33
C LYS A 149 13.53 23.58 15.92
N SER A 150 14.07 22.80 16.86
CA SER A 150 13.31 21.75 17.57
C SER A 150 12.74 22.24 18.91
N VAL A 151 11.68 21.60 19.40
CA VAL A 151 11.16 21.86 20.75
C VAL A 151 12.25 21.59 21.80
N GLY A 152 12.47 22.56 22.70
CA GLY A 152 13.56 22.59 23.67
C GLY A 152 14.84 23.29 23.20
N GLU A 153 14.91 23.72 21.95
CA GLU A 153 16.07 24.45 21.41
C GLU A 153 16.01 25.96 21.71
N SER A 154 17.17 26.58 21.90
CA SER A 154 17.29 28.04 22.02
C SER A 154 17.27 28.73 20.65
N VAL A 155 16.58 29.87 20.60
CA VAL A 155 16.49 30.73 19.42
C VAL A 155 16.70 32.19 19.83
N GLU A 156 17.46 32.94 19.05
CA GLU A 156 17.63 34.39 19.23
C GLU A 156 16.50 35.18 18.56
N ALA A 157 16.33 36.46 18.91
CA ALA A 157 15.42 37.33 18.18
C ALA A 157 15.91 37.53 16.73
N ASP A 158 14.98 37.56 15.78
CA ASP A 158 15.22 37.64 14.34
C ASP A 158 15.96 36.42 13.71
N GLU A 159 16.21 35.34 14.46
CA GLU A 159 16.79 34.09 13.93
C GLU A 159 15.74 33.27 13.14
N PRO A 160 16.05 32.70 11.95
CA PRO A 160 15.12 31.87 11.19
C PRO A 160 14.61 30.65 11.97
N LEU A 161 13.30 30.52 12.12
CA LEU A 161 12.66 29.52 12.97
C LEU A 161 12.00 28.39 12.16
N LEU A 162 11.34 28.74 11.05
CA LEU A 162 10.70 27.79 10.13
C LEU A 162 10.63 28.33 8.70
N GLU A 163 10.43 27.43 7.74
CA GLU A 163 10.12 27.74 6.33
C GLU A 163 8.61 27.59 6.10
N VAL A 164 8.00 28.55 5.39
CA VAL A 164 6.59 28.52 4.97
C VAL A 164 6.48 28.71 3.47
N SER A 165 5.77 27.81 2.80
CA SER A 165 5.42 27.90 1.38
C SER A 165 4.04 28.52 1.19
N THR A 166 3.93 29.39 0.19
CA THR A 166 2.69 30.05 -0.24
C THR A 166 2.44 29.77 -1.72
N ASP A 167 1.31 30.24 -2.28
CA ASP A 167 0.98 30.03 -3.71
C ASP A 167 2.01 30.61 -4.69
N LYS A 168 2.90 31.49 -4.23
CA LYS A 168 3.84 32.26 -5.04
C LYS A 168 5.30 32.18 -4.62
N VAL A 169 5.61 32.04 -3.32
CA VAL A 169 7.00 32.04 -2.82
C VAL A 169 7.13 31.25 -1.52
N ASP A 170 8.28 30.59 -1.34
CA ASP A 170 8.75 30.09 -0.05
C ASP A 170 9.40 31.25 0.75
N THR A 171 9.07 31.37 2.03
CA THR A 171 9.58 32.45 2.92
C THR A 171 9.98 31.88 4.28
N GLU A 172 11.14 32.28 4.79
CA GLU A 172 11.58 31.97 6.15
C GLU A 172 10.89 32.91 7.15
N ILE A 173 10.33 32.35 8.23
CA ILE A 173 9.73 33.10 9.33
C ILE A 173 10.75 33.22 10.46
N PRO A 174 11.22 34.44 10.79
CA PRO A 174 12.14 34.66 11.89
C PRO A 174 11.44 34.64 13.24
N SER A 175 12.20 34.38 14.31
CA SER A 175 11.70 34.37 15.68
C SER A 175 11.37 35.78 16.18
N PRO A 176 10.17 36.04 16.73
CA PRO A 176 9.78 37.35 17.25
C PRO A 176 10.43 37.70 18.61
N ALA A 177 11.10 36.75 19.26
CA ALA A 177 11.75 36.96 20.56
C ALA A 177 12.89 35.94 20.81
N ALA A 178 13.90 36.33 21.58
CA ALA A 178 14.92 35.41 22.06
C ALA A 178 14.37 34.53 23.21
N GLY A 179 14.62 33.22 23.18
CA GLY A 179 14.08 32.29 24.16
C GLY A 179 14.31 30.81 23.84
N THR A 180 13.44 29.95 24.36
CA THR A 180 13.44 28.50 24.10
C THR A 180 12.11 28.07 23.49
N LEU A 181 12.13 27.29 22.40
CA LEU A 181 10.92 26.81 21.74
C LEU A 181 10.19 25.80 22.64
N LEU A 182 9.05 26.17 23.23
CA LEU A 182 8.33 25.34 24.22
C LEU A 182 7.41 24.31 23.59
N GLU A 183 6.71 24.70 22.53
CA GLU A 183 5.76 23.85 21.81
C GLU A 183 5.62 24.32 20.37
N ILE A 184 5.44 23.35 19.46
CA ILE A 184 5.05 23.58 18.07
C ILE A 184 3.56 23.26 17.98
N LEU A 185 2.77 24.24 17.56
CA LEU A 185 1.30 24.16 17.43
C LEU A 185 0.88 23.78 16.01
N VAL A 186 1.70 24.13 15.01
CA VAL A 186 1.50 23.83 13.58
C VAL A 186 2.70 23.02 13.08
N GLY A 187 2.46 21.75 12.73
CA GLY A 187 3.53 20.83 12.33
C GLY A 187 4.10 21.11 10.93
N GLU A 188 5.14 20.36 10.56
CA GLU A 188 5.55 20.26 9.14
C GLU A 188 4.39 19.69 8.30
N ASP A 189 4.29 20.12 7.03
CA ASP A 189 3.19 19.85 6.09
C ASP A 189 1.80 20.39 6.51
N GLU A 190 1.71 21.30 7.50
CA GLU A 190 0.44 21.84 8.00
C GLU A 190 0.20 23.29 7.54
N THR A 191 -1.04 23.58 7.12
CA THR A 191 -1.46 24.93 6.70
C THR A 191 -1.98 25.73 7.88
N ALA A 192 -1.55 26.98 7.98
CA ALA A 192 -1.98 27.96 8.96
C ALA A 192 -2.51 29.23 8.27
N GLU A 193 -3.60 29.79 8.78
CA GLU A 193 -4.10 31.09 8.35
C GLU A 193 -3.18 32.23 8.84
N VAL A 194 -3.17 33.36 8.13
CA VAL A 194 -2.44 34.56 8.57
C VAL A 194 -2.93 35.00 9.96
N GLY A 195 -2.00 35.15 10.91
CA GLY A 195 -2.28 35.45 12.31
C GLY A 195 -2.49 34.22 13.20
N ALA A 196 -2.50 32.99 12.67
CA ALA A 196 -2.56 31.77 13.48
C ALA A 196 -1.25 31.55 14.27
N LYS A 197 -1.37 30.89 15.44
CA LYS A 197 -0.23 30.57 16.32
C LYS A 197 0.50 29.33 15.80
N LEU A 198 1.76 29.49 15.41
CA LEU A 198 2.62 28.42 14.89
C LEU A 198 3.36 27.67 16.00
N ALA A 199 3.82 28.40 17.02
CA ALA A 199 4.55 27.88 18.17
C ALA A 199 4.51 28.87 19.35
N VAL A 200 5.04 28.45 20.50
CA VAL A 200 5.25 29.32 21.68
C VAL A 200 6.72 29.29 22.10
N ILE A 201 7.29 30.48 22.31
CA ILE A 201 8.67 30.67 22.80
C ILE A 201 8.63 31.11 24.26
N GLY A 202 9.26 30.33 25.12
CA GLY A 202 9.42 30.63 26.55
C GLY A 202 10.67 31.47 26.83
N ALA A 203 10.75 32.04 28.03
CA ALA A 203 11.97 32.67 28.51
C ALA A 203 13.16 31.69 28.47
N ALA A 204 14.38 32.19 28.26
CA ALA A 204 15.57 31.37 28.12
C ALA A 204 15.75 30.39 29.31
N GLY A 205 15.73 29.08 29.02
CA GLY A 205 15.82 28.03 30.03
C GLY A 205 14.49 27.57 30.63
N ALA A 206 13.35 28.06 30.14
CA ALA A 206 12.04 27.50 30.46
C ALA A 206 11.92 26.07 29.92
N ALA A 207 11.53 25.13 30.78
CA ALA A 207 11.29 23.75 30.37
C ALA A 207 9.94 23.63 29.63
N PRO A 208 9.86 22.83 28.54
CA PRO A 208 8.60 22.51 27.88
C PRO A 208 7.56 21.99 28.87
N ALA A 209 6.29 22.36 28.67
CA ALA A 209 5.19 21.85 29.49
C ALA A 209 5.14 20.31 29.39
N ALA A 210 5.08 19.64 30.54
CA ALA A 210 5.04 18.18 30.56
C ALA A 210 3.76 17.68 29.89
N ALA A 211 3.91 16.88 28.83
CA ALA A 211 2.78 16.28 28.12
C ALA A 211 1.88 15.50 29.11
N PRO A 212 0.54 15.57 28.96
CA PRO A 212 -0.36 14.83 29.85
C PRO A 212 -0.04 13.35 29.85
N ALA A 213 0.16 12.77 31.04
CA ALA A 213 0.36 11.33 31.17
C ALA A 213 -0.89 10.60 30.64
N PRO A 214 -0.74 9.60 29.75
CA PRO A 214 -1.89 8.85 29.24
C PRO A 214 -2.70 8.25 30.37
N ALA A 215 -4.00 8.51 30.39
CA ALA A 215 -4.91 7.83 31.31
C ALA A 215 -4.83 6.32 31.06
N ALA A 216 -4.64 5.53 32.12
CA ALA A 216 -4.58 4.08 32.00
C ALA A 216 -5.90 3.56 31.39
N PRO A 217 -5.86 2.70 30.36
CA PRO A 217 -7.07 2.19 29.75
C PRO A 217 -7.88 1.37 30.76
N ALA A 218 -9.16 1.70 30.88
CA ALA A 218 -10.10 0.88 31.64
C ALA A 218 -10.16 -0.54 31.04
N PRO A 219 -10.34 -1.59 31.86
CA PRO A 219 -10.37 -2.96 31.37
C PRO A 219 -11.51 -3.15 30.36
N ALA A 220 -11.17 -3.64 29.17
CA ALA A 220 -12.14 -3.94 28.13
C ALA A 220 -13.15 -5.00 28.59
N PRO A 221 -14.45 -4.88 28.29
CA PRO A 221 -15.42 -5.94 28.49
C PRO A 221 -14.98 -7.22 27.75
N ALA A 222 -15.15 -8.37 28.39
CA ALA A 222 -14.84 -9.65 27.76
C ALA A 222 -15.73 -9.86 26.52
N ALA A 223 -15.11 -10.11 25.37
CA ALA A 223 -15.83 -10.43 24.15
C ALA A 223 -16.64 -11.71 24.33
N ALA A 224 -17.96 -11.62 24.09
CA ALA A 224 -18.80 -12.80 24.00
C ALA A 224 -18.35 -13.65 22.79
N ALA A 225 -18.33 -14.97 22.95
CA ALA A 225 -18.01 -15.89 21.86
C ALA A 225 -19.07 -15.79 20.75
N PRO A 226 -18.68 -15.88 19.46
CA PRO A 226 -19.64 -15.85 18.36
C PRO A 226 -20.60 -17.04 18.43
N ALA A 227 -21.89 -16.76 18.38
CA ALA A 227 -22.92 -17.78 18.21
C ALA A 227 -22.83 -18.40 16.79
N PRO A 228 -23.18 -19.68 16.61
CA PRO A 228 -23.03 -20.37 15.33
C PRO A 228 -24.01 -19.82 14.26
N ALA A 229 -23.54 -19.79 13.01
CA ALA A 229 -24.34 -19.35 11.87
C ALA A 229 -25.53 -20.28 11.57
N PRO A 230 -26.65 -19.76 11.04
CA PRO A 230 -27.80 -20.59 10.64
C PRO A 230 -27.44 -21.60 9.55
N ALA A 231 -27.95 -22.82 9.67
CA ALA A 231 -27.75 -23.87 8.68
C ALA A 231 -28.54 -23.57 7.38
N ALA A 232 -27.87 -23.64 6.23
CA ALA A 232 -28.52 -23.59 4.93
C ALA A 232 -29.40 -24.83 4.68
N ALA A 233 -30.53 -24.63 4.01
CA ALA A 233 -31.42 -25.72 3.62
C ALA A 233 -30.75 -26.65 2.57
N PRO A 234 -31.04 -27.96 2.58
CA PRO A 234 -30.37 -28.91 1.70
C PRO A 234 -30.85 -28.79 0.25
N VAL A 235 -29.90 -28.55 -0.66
CA VAL A 235 -30.10 -28.71 -2.10
C VAL A 235 -30.25 -30.22 -2.40
N PRO A 236 -31.25 -30.66 -3.19
CA PRO A 236 -31.41 -32.07 -3.53
C PRO A 236 -30.22 -32.58 -4.36
N ALA A 237 -29.63 -33.69 -3.91
CA ALA A 237 -28.46 -34.28 -4.55
C ALA A 237 -28.78 -34.89 -5.94
N PRO A 238 -27.91 -34.71 -6.96
CA PRO A 238 -28.03 -35.45 -8.21
C PRO A 238 -27.77 -36.94 -8.01
N ALA A 239 -28.43 -37.78 -8.83
CA ALA A 239 -28.40 -39.24 -8.70
C ALA A 239 -26.98 -39.84 -8.92
N PRO A 240 -26.63 -40.93 -8.22
CA PRO A 240 -25.31 -41.56 -8.33
C PRO A 240 -25.12 -42.25 -9.68
N ALA A 241 -24.03 -41.93 -10.37
CA ALA A 241 -23.55 -42.69 -11.52
C ALA A 241 -23.02 -44.08 -11.09
N PRO A 242 -23.13 -45.12 -11.95
CA PRO A 242 -22.75 -46.48 -11.58
C PRO A 242 -21.23 -46.66 -11.40
N ALA A 243 -20.84 -47.41 -10.38
CA ALA A 243 -19.44 -47.65 -10.03
C ALA A 243 -18.72 -48.61 -11.01
N PRO A 244 -17.45 -48.37 -11.35
CA PRO A 244 -16.62 -49.32 -12.09
C PRO A 244 -16.17 -50.50 -11.19
N ALA A 245 -15.95 -51.66 -11.81
CA ALA A 245 -15.62 -52.91 -11.14
C ALA A 245 -14.22 -52.92 -10.48
N PRO A 246 -14.01 -53.73 -9.41
CA PRO A 246 -12.74 -53.77 -8.68
C PRO A 246 -11.63 -54.47 -9.47
N VAL A 247 -10.47 -53.83 -9.56
CA VAL A 247 -9.24 -54.39 -10.12
C VAL A 247 -8.31 -54.83 -8.98
N ALA A 248 -7.60 -55.95 -9.18
CA ALA A 248 -6.82 -56.64 -8.14
C ALA A 248 -5.61 -55.84 -7.60
N PRO A 249 -5.20 -56.05 -6.34
CA PRO A 249 -4.08 -55.34 -5.73
C PRO A 249 -2.71 -55.82 -6.22
N ALA A 250 -1.82 -54.85 -6.52
CA ALA A 250 -0.39 -55.06 -6.78
C ALA A 250 0.43 -55.04 -5.45
N PRO A 251 1.66 -55.60 -5.42
CA PRO A 251 2.30 -55.97 -4.16
C PRO A 251 3.01 -54.84 -3.40
N VAL A 252 3.23 -55.10 -2.11
CA VAL A 252 3.76 -54.18 -1.09
C VAL A 252 5.28 -53.95 -1.23
N PRO A 253 5.79 -52.71 -1.16
CA PRO A 253 7.21 -52.44 -0.97
C PRO A 253 7.63 -52.62 0.50
N THR A 254 8.88 -53.05 0.70
CA THR A 254 9.49 -53.43 1.98
C THR A 254 9.75 -52.22 2.91
N PRO A 255 9.60 -52.34 4.25
CA PRO A 255 9.85 -51.23 5.17
C PRO A 255 11.34 -50.86 5.30
N ALA A 256 11.63 -49.56 5.37
CA ALA A 256 12.94 -49.01 5.70
C ALA A 256 13.23 -49.08 7.21
N PRO A 257 14.52 -49.21 7.64
CA PRO A 257 14.88 -49.33 9.04
C PRO A 257 14.78 -48.01 9.84
N ALA A 258 14.58 -48.15 11.15
CA ALA A 258 14.36 -47.07 12.12
C ALA A 258 15.60 -46.17 12.36
N PRO A 259 15.41 -44.91 12.81
CA PRO A 259 16.52 -43.99 13.08
C PRO A 259 17.36 -44.39 14.31
N VAL A 260 18.68 -44.22 14.20
CA VAL A 260 19.63 -44.51 15.28
C VAL A 260 19.77 -43.29 16.21
N ALA A 261 19.95 -43.54 17.51
CA ALA A 261 19.89 -42.53 18.56
C ALA A 261 21.04 -41.50 18.54
N ALA A 262 20.77 -40.33 19.13
CA ALA A 262 21.72 -39.23 19.29
C ALA A 262 22.81 -39.51 20.36
N PRO A 263 24.05 -38.98 20.20
CA PRO A 263 25.03 -38.92 21.28
C PRO A 263 24.76 -37.77 22.27
N ALA A 264 25.15 -37.96 23.52
CA ALA A 264 25.04 -36.99 24.62
C ALA A 264 26.07 -35.83 24.52
N PRO A 265 25.84 -34.69 25.20
CA PRO A 265 26.68 -33.50 25.06
C PRO A 265 28.00 -33.60 25.84
N VAL A 266 29.08 -33.05 25.26
CA VAL A 266 30.38 -32.88 25.93
C VAL A 266 30.56 -31.44 26.43
N THR A 267 31.18 -31.33 27.60
CA THR A 267 31.29 -30.12 28.43
C THR A 267 32.31 -29.11 27.87
N PRO A 268 32.07 -27.77 27.93
CA PRO A 268 33.04 -26.77 27.48
C PRO A 268 34.01 -26.33 28.60
N ALA A 269 35.30 -26.25 28.29
CA ALA A 269 36.33 -25.54 29.07
C ALA A 269 37.64 -25.38 28.25
N PRO A 270 38.49 -24.37 28.55
CA PRO A 270 38.19 -22.98 28.91
C PRO A 270 38.83 -21.99 27.89
N ALA A 271 38.61 -20.69 28.08
CA ALA A 271 39.13 -19.64 27.20
C ALA A 271 40.52 -19.08 27.63
N ALA A 272 41.06 -18.21 26.76
CA ALA A 272 42.21 -17.29 26.94
C ALA A 272 43.61 -17.83 26.50
N PRO A 273 44.55 -16.94 26.08
CA PRO A 273 44.50 -15.48 26.11
C PRO A 273 44.55 -14.78 24.73
N SER A 274 44.15 -13.51 24.71
CA SER A 274 44.45 -12.58 23.62
C SER A 274 45.95 -12.37 23.47
N ALA A 275 46.46 -12.43 22.24
CA ALA A 275 47.82 -12.02 21.90
C ALA A 275 47.82 -10.60 21.35
N THR A 276 48.43 -9.71 22.12
CA THR A 276 48.77 -8.32 21.88
C THR A 276 49.11 -7.96 20.43
N ALA A 277 48.58 -6.83 19.94
CA ALA A 277 49.03 -6.22 18.70
C ALA A 277 50.51 -5.80 18.78
N PRO A 278 51.35 -6.12 17.77
CA PRO A 278 52.64 -5.47 17.59
C PRO A 278 52.46 -4.09 16.97
N THR A 279 53.32 -3.18 17.40
CA THR A 279 53.43 -1.79 16.97
C THR A 279 53.86 -1.62 15.51
N ASP A 280 53.48 -0.46 14.95
CA ASP A 280 53.95 0.08 13.68
C ASP A 280 55.47 0.33 13.67
N GLU A 281 56.23 -0.64 13.14
CA GLU A 281 57.56 -0.40 12.56
C GLU A 281 57.62 -1.11 11.20
N GLY A 282 57.78 -0.33 10.14
CA GLY A 282 57.69 -0.80 8.76
C GLY A 282 58.70 -1.89 8.41
N ALA A 283 58.25 -3.16 8.44
CA ALA A 283 59.07 -4.31 8.05
C ALA A 283 59.65 -4.10 6.64
N TYR A 284 60.96 -4.14 6.50
CA TYR A 284 61.65 -3.82 5.25
C TYR A 284 61.44 -4.92 4.19
N VAL A 285 60.34 -4.82 3.44
CA VAL A 285 59.97 -5.74 2.36
C VAL A 285 60.67 -5.35 1.06
N THR A 286 61.44 -6.28 0.50
CA THR A 286 62.13 -6.06 -0.79
C THR A 286 61.13 -5.93 -1.96
N PRO A 287 61.44 -5.16 -3.02
CA PRO A 287 60.53 -4.97 -4.16
C PRO A 287 60.05 -6.27 -4.82
N LEU A 288 60.89 -7.31 -4.85
CA LEU A 288 60.54 -8.62 -5.38
C LEU A 288 59.42 -9.30 -4.57
N VAL A 289 59.45 -9.19 -3.24
CA VAL A 289 58.42 -9.77 -2.35
C VAL A 289 57.12 -8.99 -2.46
N ARG A 290 57.18 -7.66 -2.61
CA ARG A 290 56.00 -6.82 -2.89
C ARG A 290 55.34 -7.16 -4.23
N LYS A 291 56.13 -7.36 -5.29
CA LYS A 291 55.62 -7.78 -6.60
C LYS A 291 54.95 -9.16 -6.52
N LEU A 292 55.60 -10.13 -5.89
CA LEU A 292 55.07 -11.49 -5.77
C LEU A 292 53.77 -11.54 -4.95
N ALA A 293 53.67 -10.73 -3.89
CA ALA A 293 52.47 -10.64 -3.06
C ALA A 293 51.29 -10.07 -3.86
N ALA A 294 51.51 -9.02 -4.64
CA ALA A 294 50.51 -8.46 -5.55
C ALA A 294 50.09 -9.46 -6.64
N GLU A 295 51.04 -10.19 -7.23
CA GLU A 295 50.76 -11.22 -8.27
C GLU A 295 49.95 -12.41 -7.74
N ASN A 296 50.02 -12.71 -6.44
CA ASN A 296 49.33 -13.84 -5.81
C ASN A 296 48.16 -13.42 -4.91
N GLY A 297 47.80 -12.13 -4.87
CA GLY A 297 46.70 -11.62 -4.04
C GLY A 297 46.91 -11.73 -2.53
N VAL A 298 48.17 -11.80 -2.07
CA VAL A 298 48.54 -11.99 -0.66
C VAL A 298 48.76 -10.64 0.02
N ASP A 299 48.05 -10.36 1.10
CA ASP A 299 48.32 -9.20 1.95
C ASP A 299 49.56 -9.46 2.83
N LEU A 300 50.61 -8.66 2.64
CA LEU A 300 51.85 -8.75 3.39
C LEU A 300 51.69 -8.46 4.89
N ALA A 301 50.67 -7.69 5.31
CA ALA A 301 50.43 -7.46 6.74
C ALA A 301 49.95 -8.74 7.45
N SER A 302 49.36 -9.69 6.72
CA SER A 302 48.94 -11.00 7.25
C SER A 302 50.06 -12.06 7.26
N VAL A 303 51.21 -11.81 6.61
CA VAL A 303 52.27 -12.81 6.42
C VAL A 303 53.38 -12.65 7.45
N LYS A 304 53.50 -13.63 8.36
CA LYS A 304 54.60 -13.69 9.32
C LYS A 304 55.91 -14.09 8.63
N GLY A 305 56.85 -13.15 8.53
CA GLY A 305 58.14 -13.36 7.85
C GLY A 305 59.09 -14.30 8.61
N THR A 306 59.73 -15.22 7.89
CA THR A 306 60.70 -16.20 8.45
C THR A 306 62.16 -15.75 8.36
N GLY A 307 62.44 -14.61 7.73
CA GLY A 307 63.79 -14.07 7.57
C GLY A 307 64.37 -13.48 8.85
N VAL A 308 65.71 -13.44 8.92
CA VAL A 308 66.46 -12.78 10.01
C VAL A 308 65.96 -11.33 10.19
N GLY A 309 65.49 -11.03 11.40
CA GLY A 309 64.82 -9.77 11.75
C GLY A 309 63.33 -9.71 11.39
N GLY A 310 62.62 -10.85 11.30
CA GLY A 310 61.19 -10.90 10.99
C GLY A 310 60.82 -10.59 9.52
N ARG A 311 61.81 -10.50 8.63
CA ARG A 311 61.58 -10.11 7.23
C ARG A 311 60.83 -11.18 6.44
N ILE A 312 59.81 -10.74 5.71
CA ILE A 312 59.05 -11.57 4.77
C ILE A 312 59.92 -11.94 3.56
N ARG A 313 60.01 -13.24 3.27
CA ARG A 313 60.76 -13.83 2.15
C ARG A 313 59.82 -14.29 1.04
N LYS A 314 60.41 -14.65 -0.11
CA LYS A 314 59.70 -15.22 -1.27
C LYS A 314 58.84 -16.43 -0.87
N GLN A 315 59.41 -17.30 -0.03
CA GLN A 315 58.79 -18.53 0.44
C GLN A 315 57.55 -18.25 1.30
N ASP A 316 57.59 -17.24 2.16
CA ASP A 316 56.50 -16.92 3.08
C ASP A 316 55.23 -16.47 2.31
N VAL A 317 55.41 -15.66 1.26
CA VAL A 317 54.32 -15.23 0.37
C VAL A 317 53.75 -16.39 -0.44
N LEU A 318 54.59 -17.30 -0.94
CA LEU A 318 54.10 -18.48 -1.70
C LEU A 318 53.36 -19.47 -0.80
N ALA A 319 53.84 -19.68 0.43
CA ALA A 319 53.16 -20.52 1.42
C ALA A 319 51.80 -19.92 1.83
N ALA A 320 51.73 -18.59 2.01
CA ALA A 320 50.47 -17.90 2.27
C ALA A 320 49.49 -17.99 1.08
N ALA A 321 49.99 -17.88 -0.16
CA ALA A 321 49.19 -18.04 -1.36
C ALA A 321 48.61 -19.47 -1.49
N GLU A 322 49.42 -20.51 -1.26
CA GLU A 322 48.92 -21.89 -1.27
C GLU A 322 47.94 -22.16 -0.12
N ALA A 323 48.21 -21.66 1.09
CA ALA A 323 47.30 -21.80 2.22
C ALA A 323 45.94 -21.13 1.96
N ALA A 324 45.92 -19.93 1.37
CA ALA A 324 44.68 -19.26 0.96
C ALA A 324 43.94 -20.06 -0.12
N LYS A 325 44.67 -20.63 -1.09
CA LYS A 325 44.09 -21.45 -2.17
C LYS A 325 43.54 -22.79 -1.67
N ALA A 326 44.17 -23.40 -0.67
CA ALA A 326 43.67 -24.58 0.01
C ALA A 326 42.44 -24.27 0.88
N ALA A 327 42.42 -23.15 1.59
CA ALA A 327 41.27 -22.68 2.36
C ALA A 327 40.04 -22.40 1.47
N ALA A 328 40.25 -21.85 0.26
CA ALA A 328 39.20 -21.64 -0.73
C ALA A 328 38.68 -22.93 -1.41
N ALA A 329 39.39 -24.07 -1.24
CA ALA A 329 39.03 -25.36 -1.80
C ALA A 329 38.40 -26.33 -0.78
N ALA A 330 38.32 -25.94 0.50
CA ALA A 330 37.65 -26.72 1.53
C ALA A 330 36.11 -26.54 1.45
N PRO A 331 35.31 -27.63 1.52
CA PRO A 331 33.85 -27.50 1.48
C PRO A 331 33.35 -26.84 2.77
N THR A 332 32.79 -25.64 2.64
CA THR A 332 32.19 -24.89 3.75
C THR A 332 31.03 -25.66 4.35
N ALA A 333 31.12 -26.01 5.64
CA ALA A 333 29.97 -26.50 6.39
C ALA A 333 28.84 -25.45 6.38
N PRO A 334 27.56 -25.83 6.26
CA PRO A 334 26.48 -24.87 6.18
C PRO A 334 26.43 -24.02 7.45
N ALA A 335 26.58 -22.70 7.28
CA ALA A 335 26.41 -21.76 8.37
C ALA A 335 24.97 -21.88 8.93
N PRO A 336 24.77 -21.80 10.26
CA PRO A 336 23.43 -21.79 10.82
C PRO A 336 22.63 -20.64 10.22
N ALA A 337 21.40 -20.93 9.81
CA ALA A 337 20.54 -19.94 9.16
C ALA A 337 20.41 -18.70 10.05
N ALA A 338 20.82 -17.54 9.52
CA ALA A 338 20.66 -16.27 10.23
C ALA A 338 19.17 -16.07 10.52
N GLY A 339 18.82 -15.94 11.81
CA GLY A 339 17.44 -15.69 12.22
C GLY A 339 16.92 -14.42 11.55
N VAL A 340 15.66 -14.44 11.13
CA VAL A 340 15.02 -13.30 10.46
C VAL A 340 14.94 -12.14 11.46
N THR A 341 15.86 -11.20 11.34
CA THR A 341 15.89 -9.97 12.13
C THR A 341 14.88 -9.00 11.55
N VAL A 342 13.81 -8.72 12.30
CA VAL A 342 12.86 -7.66 11.93
C VAL A 342 13.60 -6.32 12.01
N PRO A 343 13.53 -5.44 10.98
CA PRO A 343 14.21 -4.15 11.00
C PRO A 343 13.78 -3.31 12.20
N ALA A 344 14.75 -2.80 12.97
CA ALA A 344 14.48 -2.07 14.21
C ALA A 344 13.56 -0.84 14.02
N ALA A 345 13.66 -0.15 12.87
CA ALA A 345 12.79 0.97 12.53
C ALA A 345 11.31 0.56 12.41
N ALA A 346 11.00 -0.64 11.89
CA ALA A 346 9.63 -1.13 11.81
C ALA A 346 9.08 -1.54 13.19
N ALA A 347 9.96 -1.99 14.10
CA ALA A 347 9.57 -2.30 15.47
C ALA A 347 9.20 -1.04 16.28
N ALA A 348 9.83 0.11 15.99
CA ALA A 348 9.56 1.39 16.67
C ALA A 348 8.14 1.93 16.42
N LEU A 349 7.54 1.66 15.25
CA LEU A 349 6.18 2.10 14.90
C LEU A 349 5.07 1.33 15.63
N ARG A 350 5.38 0.22 16.31
CA ARG A 350 4.37 -0.65 16.92
C ARG A 350 3.62 0.07 18.04
N GLY A 351 2.32 0.22 17.88
CA GLY A 351 1.44 0.86 18.86
C GLY A 351 1.44 2.40 18.83
N GLN A 352 2.04 3.01 17.80
CA GLN A 352 1.99 4.45 17.58
C GLN A 352 0.91 4.83 16.55
N THR A 353 0.26 5.96 16.77
CA THR A 353 -0.57 6.65 15.77
C THR A 353 0.26 7.76 15.15
N VAL A 354 0.42 7.76 13.82
CA VAL A 354 1.24 8.75 13.09
C VAL A 354 0.38 9.39 11.99
N LYS A 355 0.45 10.71 11.86
CA LYS A 355 -0.26 11.49 10.82
C LYS A 355 0.25 11.07 9.43
N MET A 356 -0.66 10.84 8.47
CA MET A 356 -0.26 10.60 7.08
C MET A 356 0.39 11.85 6.50
N THR A 357 1.55 11.69 5.83
CA THR A 357 2.19 12.76 5.06
C THR A 357 1.28 13.23 3.93
N ARG A 358 1.43 14.50 3.49
CA ARG A 358 0.58 15.09 2.43
C ARG A 358 0.59 14.25 1.15
N ILE A 359 1.79 13.82 0.70
CA ILE A 359 1.96 12.94 -0.46
C ILE A 359 1.14 11.64 -0.31
N ARG A 360 1.14 11.02 0.89
CA ARG A 360 0.42 9.76 1.12
C ARG A 360 -1.09 9.95 1.16
N LYS A 361 -1.60 11.10 1.61
CA LYS A 361 -3.04 11.44 1.51
C LYS A 361 -3.48 11.57 0.06
N VAL A 362 -2.78 12.38 -0.74
CA VAL A 362 -3.08 12.58 -2.17
C VAL A 362 -3.03 11.27 -2.97
N ILE A 363 -2.05 10.40 -2.69
CA ILE A 363 -2.00 9.06 -3.29
C ILE A 363 -3.23 8.23 -2.89
N ALA A 364 -3.62 8.22 -1.61
CA ALA A 364 -4.79 7.48 -1.15
C ALA A 364 -6.08 7.98 -1.79
N GLU A 365 -6.27 9.30 -1.87
CA GLU A 365 -7.41 9.94 -2.55
C GLU A 365 -7.48 9.56 -4.03
N ASN A 366 -6.36 9.60 -4.76
CA ASN A 366 -6.33 9.21 -6.18
C ASN A 366 -6.58 7.70 -6.41
N MET A 367 -6.06 6.83 -5.53
CA MET A 367 -6.31 5.38 -5.59
C MET A 367 -7.77 5.03 -5.27
N MET A 368 -8.39 5.71 -4.29
CA MET A 368 -9.82 5.56 -4.01
C MET A 368 -10.68 6.12 -5.14
N LYS A 369 -10.28 7.25 -5.77
CA LYS A 369 -10.93 7.75 -6.98
C LYS A 369 -10.89 6.72 -8.10
N ALA A 370 -9.73 6.09 -8.36
CA ALA A 370 -9.60 5.04 -9.36
C ALA A 370 -10.56 3.86 -9.08
N LEU A 371 -10.58 3.35 -7.84
CA LEU A 371 -11.45 2.23 -7.45
C LEU A 371 -12.96 2.55 -7.50
N HIS A 372 -13.36 3.78 -7.18
CA HIS A 372 -14.79 4.18 -7.22
C HIS A 372 -15.27 4.60 -8.61
N SER A 373 -14.38 5.04 -9.51
CA SER A 373 -14.75 5.51 -10.86
C SER A 373 -14.54 4.51 -11.98
N GLN A 374 -13.72 3.47 -11.78
CA GLN A 374 -13.35 2.51 -12.83
C GLN A 374 -13.86 1.10 -12.50
N ALA A 375 -14.38 0.39 -13.50
CA ALA A 375 -14.81 -1.00 -13.34
C ALA A 375 -13.61 -1.94 -13.49
N GLN A 376 -12.68 -1.92 -12.53
CA GLN A 376 -11.38 -2.58 -12.70
C GLN A 376 -11.47 -4.11 -12.76
N LEU A 377 -10.91 -4.70 -13.82
CA LEU A 377 -10.70 -6.14 -13.99
C LEU A 377 -9.22 -6.42 -14.27
N SER A 378 -8.72 -7.59 -13.87
CA SER A 378 -7.37 -8.05 -14.17
C SER A 378 -7.38 -9.33 -15.01
N THR A 379 -6.64 -9.36 -16.12
CA THR A 379 -6.35 -10.57 -16.91
C THR A 379 -4.87 -10.94 -16.78
N VAL A 380 -4.55 -12.23 -16.62
CA VAL A 380 -3.18 -12.72 -16.38
C VAL A 380 -2.77 -13.75 -17.43
N VAL A 381 -1.55 -13.63 -17.96
CA VAL A 381 -0.91 -14.64 -18.84
C VAL A 381 0.48 -15.04 -18.33
N GLU A 382 0.91 -16.26 -18.64
CA GLU A 382 2.29 -16.73 -18.41
C GLU A 382 3.14 -16.48 -19.68
N VAL A 383 4.40 -16.07 -19.52
CA VAL A 383 5.35 -15.76 -20.62
C VAL A 383 6.72 -16.40 -20.40
N ASP A 384 7.26 -17.06 -21.43
CA ASP A 384 8.63 -17.60 -21.46
C ASP A 384 9.64 -16.53 -21.92
N VAL A 385 10.38 -15.96 -20.98
CA VAL A 385 11.41 -14.95 -21.23
C VAL A 385 12.83 -15.54 -21.35
N THR A 386 12.97 -16.87 -21.46
CA THR A 386 14.27 -17.57 -21.56
C THR A 386 15.15 -17.03 -22.68
N LYS A 387 14.57 -16.72 -23.84
CA LYS A 387 15.33 -16.15 -24.97
C LYS A 387 15.91 -14.78 -24.62
N ILE A 388 15.08 -13.88 -24.07
CA ILE A 388 15.51 -12.55 -23.64
C ILE A 388 16.58 -12.66 -22.55
N MET A 389 16.43 -13.56 -21.57
CA MET A 389 17.42 -13.73 -20.51
C MET A 389 18.77 -14.20 -21.05
N LYS A 390 18.78 -15.14 -22.01
CA LYS A 390 20.01 -15.58 -22.71
C LYS A 390 20.62 -14.47 -23.57
N LEU A 391 19.81 -13.78 -24.37
CA LEU A 391 20.24 -12.69 -25.24
C LEU A 391 20.85 -11.53 -24.41
N ARG A 392 20.16 -11.12 -23.35
CA ARG A 392 20.65 -10.16 -22.36
C ARG A 392 21.96 -10.61 -21.73
N ALA A 393 22.09 -11.88 -21.34
CA ALA A 393 23.32 -12.40 -20.74
C ALA A 393 24.52 -12.32 -21.71
N ARG A 394 24.29 -12.50 -23.02
CA ARG A 394 25.28 -12.32 -24.10
C ARG A 394 25.60 -10.83 -24.37
N ALA A 395 24.60 -9.94 -24.33
CA ALA A 395 24.74 -8.53 -24.74
C ALA A 395 25.15 -7.54 -23.63
N LYS A 396 24.87 -7.85 -22.35
CA LYS A 396 24.94 -6.89 -21.23
C LYS A 396 26.27 -6.12 -21.09
N GLU A 397 27.40 -6.72 -21.45
CA GLU A 397 28.75 -6.15 -21.26
C GLU A 397 29.12 -5.20 -22.40
N SER A 398 28.92 -5.62 -23.66
CA SER A 398 29.10 -4.74 -24.83
C SER A 398 28.09 -3.59 -24.84
N PHE A 399 26.85 -3.85 -24.43
CA PHE A 399 25.83 -2.81 -24.26
C PHE A 399 26.24 -1.79 -23.20
N LEU A 400 26.74 -2.22 -22.03
CA LEU A 400 27.23 -1.29 -21.00
C LEU A 400 28.40 -0.43 -21.52
N ALA A 401 29.34 -1.04 -22.24
CA ALA A 401 30.49 -0.33 -22.81
C ALA A 401 30.09 0.70 -23.88
N ARG A 402 29.04 0.44 -24.68
CA ARG A 402 28.56 1.32 -25.75
C ARG A 402 27.58 2.39 -25.26
N GLU A 403 26.65 2.02 -24.38
CA GLU A 403 25.53 2.88 -23.98
C GLU A 403 25.75 3.60 -22.63
N GLY A 404 26.74 3.19 -21.85
CA GLY A 404 27.02 3.74 -20.50
C GLY A 404 26.01 3.33 -19.42
N VAL A 405 24.97 2.57 -19.76
CA VAL A 405 23.92 2.09 -18.84
C VAL A 405 23.82 0.57 -18.86
N LYS A 406 23.47 -0.02 -17.71
CA LYS A 406 23.32 -1.49 -17.57
C LYS A 406 22.05 -1.96 -18.27
N LEU A 407 22.18 -2.96 -19.15
CA LEU A 407 21.03 -3.67 -19.71
C LEU A 407 20.31 -4.45 -18.60
N SER A 408 19.14 -3.99 -18.17
CA SER A 408 18.22 -4.72 -17.29
C SER A 408 17.17 -5.48 -18.12
N PRO A 409 16.30 -6.31 -17.51
CA PRO A 409 15.15 -6.89 -18.21
C PRO A 409 14.09 -5.86 -18.61
N MET A 410 13.92 -4.79 -17.83
CA MET A 410 12.80 -3.85 -17.97
C MET A 410 12.63 -3.25 -19.38
N PRO A 411 13.69 -2.78 -20.08
CA PRO A 411 13.55 -2.21 -21.43
C PRO A 411 12.89 -3.15 -22.45
N PHE A 412 13.06 -4.46 -22.33
CA PHE A 412 12.44 -5.43 -23.23
C PHE A 412 10.92 -5.48 -23.05
N PHE A 413 10.44 -5.45 -21.79
CA PHE A 413 9.01 -5.38 -21.48
C PHE A 413 8.41 -4.04 -21.90
N VAL A 414 9.08 -2.92 -21.61
CA VAL A 414 8.63 -1.57 -22.02
C VAL A 414 8.54 -1.47 -23.55
N LYS A 415 9.55 -1.98 -24.28
CA LYS A 415 9.56 -2.01 -25.75
C LYS A 415 8.39 -2.83 -26.29
N ALA A 416 8.21 -4.06 -25.80
CA ALA A 416 7.13 -4.94 -26.24
C ALA A 416 5.73 -4.39 -25.92
N ALA A 417 5.55 -3.79 -24.74
CA ALA A 417 4.31 -3.11 -24.36
C ALA A 417 4.01 -1.91 -25.27
N ALA A 418 4.97 -1.01 -25.48
CA ALA A 418 4.78 0.17 -26.31
C ALA A 418 4.57 -0.17 -27.80
N GLU A 419 5.23 -1.20 -28.32
CA GLU A 419 4.96 -1.72 -29.67
C GLU A 419 3.54 -2.29 -29.79
N ALA A 420 3.04 -2.99 -28.77
CA ALA A 420 1.67 -3.51 -28.75
C ALA A 420 0.61 -2.40 -28.57
N LEU A 421 0.86 -1.36 -27.77
CA LEU A 421 -0.08 -0.24 -27.58
C LEU A 421 -0.45 0.43 -28.92
N LYS A 422 0.50 0.54 -29.86
CA LYS A 422 0.27 1.06 -31.22
C LYS A 422 -0.75 0.25 -32.03
N ALA A 423 -0.88 -1.06 -31.74
CA ALA A 423 -1.87 -1.93 -32.36
C ALA A 423 -3.19 -1.99 -31.58
N HIS A 424 -3.18 -1.61 -30.30
CA HIS A 424 -4.30 -1.71 -29.36
C HIS A 424 -4.65 -0.34 -28.75
N PRO A 425 -5.12 0.64 -29.54
CA PRO A 425 -5.33 2.02 -29.07
C PRO A 425 -6.34 2.12 -27.92
N VAL A 426 -7.29 1.18 -27.79
CA VAL A 426 -8.24 1.10 -26.68
C VAL A 426 -7.56 0.89 -25.31
N ILE A 427 -6.36 0.30 -25.30
CA ILE A 427 -5.53 0.13 -24.10
C ILE A 427 -4.73 1.41 -23.78
N ASN A 428 -4.42 2.23 -24.80
CA ASN A 428 -3.71 3.50 -24.68
C ASN A 428 -4.70 4.68 -24.76
N ALA A 429 -5.70 4.69 -23.89
CA ALA A 429 -6.79 5.66 -23.90
C ALA A 429 -7.12 6.21 -22.49
N LYS A 430 -7.99 7.22 -22.45
CA LYS A 430 -8.70 7.67 -21.24
C LYS A 430 -10.19 7.90 -21.53
N ILE A 431 -11.03 7.61 -20.54
CA ILE A 431 -12.43 8.04 -20.52
C ILE A 431 -12.44 9.50 -20.02
N ASN A 432 -13.20 10.36 -20.69
CA ASN A 432 -13.39 11.76 -20.31
C ASN A 432 -14.67 11.92 -19.47
N ASP A 433 -14.71 12.94 -18.61
CA ASP A 433 -15.86 13.21 -17.73
C ASP A 433 -17.15 13.58 -18.50
N ASP A 434 -17.06 13.92 -19.79
CA ASP A 434 -18.19 14.18 -20.70
C ASP A 434 -18.72 12.91 -21.41
N GLY A 435 -18.23 11.72 -21.04
CA GLY A 435 -18.59 10.44 -21.64
C GLY A 435 -17.90 10.15 -22.98
N THR A 436 -16.98 11.00 -23.45
CA THR A 436 -16.17 10.73 -24.65
C THR A 436 -14.90 9.94 -24.30
N VAL A 437 -14.24 9.36 -25.31
CA VAL A 437 -12.98 8.62 -25.14
C VAL A 437 -11.87 9.34 -25.89
N THR A 438 -10.76 9.60 -25.19
CA THR A 438 -9.52 10.07 -25.83
C THR A 438 -8.61 8.87 -26.08
N TYR A 439 -8.34 8.56 -27.34
CA TYR A 439 -7.28 7.64 -27.74
C TYR A 439 -5.99 8.45 -27.90
N HIS A 440 -4.89 8.02 -27.27
CA HIS A 440 -3.63 8.74 -27.31
C HIS A 440 -2.86 8.46 -28.61
N ASP A 441 -2.21 9.49 -29.15
CA ASP A 441 -1.39 9.46 -30.37
C ASP A 441 0.09 9.12 -30.11
N ALA A 442 0.46 8.89 -28.85
CA ALA A 442 1.79 8.48 -28.41
C ALA A 442 1.73 7.57 -27.17
N GLU A 443 2.75 6.71 -27.02
CA GLU A 443 2.89 5.81 -25.87
C GLU A 443 3.83 6.46 -24.83
N ASN A 444 3.26 7.15 -23.84
CA ASN A 444 4.02 7.71 -22.73
C ASN A 444 3.95 6.74 -21.54
N VAL A 445 5.00 5.93 -21.37
CA VAL A 445 4.96 4.81 -20.42
C VAL A 445 5.51 5.22 -19.05
N GLY A 446 4.63 5.29 -18.06
CA GLY A 446 4.96 5.38 -16.65
C GLY A 446 5.64 4.10 -16.15
N ILE A 447 6.72 4.21 -15.38
CA ILE A 447 7.41 3.08 -14.74
C ILE A 447 7.32 3.24 -13.24
N ALA A 448 6.68 2.31 -12.54
CA ALA A 448 6.59 2.37 -11.08
C ALA A 448 7.97 2.17 -10.41
N VAL A 449 8.41 3.15 -9.63
CA VAL A 449 9.69 3.15 -8.91
C VAL A 449 9.45 3.30 -7.41
N ASP A 450 9.80 2.25 -6.68
CA ASP A 450 9.82 2.21 -5.21
C ASP A 450 11.00 3.03 -4.64
N SER A 451 10.72 3.85 -3.63
CA SER A 451 11.67 4.78 -2.99
C SER A 451 11.33 5.00 -1.51
N GLU A 452 12.26 5.58 -0.74
CA GLU A 452 12.03 5.93 0.67
C GLU A 452 10.87 6.92 0.88
N GLN A 453 10.55 7.75 -0.12
CA GLN A 453 9.42 8.69 -0.08
C GLN A 453 8.09 8.01 -0.47
N GLY A 454 8.12 6.73 -0.85
CA GLY A 454 6.99 5.97 -1.38
C GLY A 454 7.15 5.65 -2.87
N LEU A 455 6.07 5.13 -3.45
CA LEU A 455 5.99 4.81 -4.87
C LEU A 455 5.85 6.09 -5.70
N MET A 456 6.64 6.19 -6.77
CA MET A 456 6.52 7.25 -7.78
C MET A 456 6.45 6.62 -9.16
N VAL A 457 5.75 7.26 -10.11
CA VAL A 457 5.57 6.74 -11.48
C VAL A 457 6.13 7.76 -12.49
N PRO A 458 7.47 7.85 -12.65
CA PRO A 458 8.07 8.66 -13.70
C PRO A 458 7.77 8.12 -15.11
N VAL A 459 7.60 9.05 -16.06
CA VAL A 459 7.06 8.79 -17.40
C VAL A 459 8.16 8.85 -18.47
N ILE A 460 8.31 7.75 -19.22
CA ILE A 460 9.10 7.71 -20.45
C ILE A 460 8.23 8.26 -21.58
N LYS A 461 8.34 9.56 -21.85
CA LYS A 461 7.63 10.24 -22.95
C LYS A 461 8.11 9.70 -24.31
N GLY A 462 7.17 9.39 -25.22
CA GLY A 462 7.44 8.85 -26.56
C GLY A 462 8.08 7.46 -26.58
N ALA A 463 7.77 6.59 -25.60
CA ALA A 463 8.41 5.28 -25.45
C ALA A 463 8.27 4.37 -26.68
N GLY A 464 7.15 4.47 -27.42
CA GLY A 464 6.89 3.68 -28.62
C GLY A 464 7.80 3.98 -29.81
N ASP A 465 8.51 5.11 -29.81
CA ASP A 465 9.47 5.48 -30.86
C ASP A 465 10.94 5.29 -30.44
N LEU A 466 11.18 4.96 -29.17
CA LEU A 466 12.53 4.74 -28.66
C LEU A 466 13.09 3.37 -29.05
N SER A 467 14.41 3.33 -29.32
CA SER A 467 15.15 2.06 -29.35
C SER A 467 15.24 1.45 -27.94
N LEU A 468 15.58 0.16 -27.85
CA LEU A 468 15.82 -0.50 -26.57
C LEU A 468 16.87 0.24 -25.72
N ALA A 469 17.88 0.82 -26.37
CA ALA A 469 18.91 1.64 -25.73
C ALA A 469 18.37 3.00 -25.25
N GLY A 470 17.48 3.65 -26.02
CA GLY A 470 16.79 4.88 -25.61
C GLY A 470 15.94 4.66 -24.37
N ILE A 471 15.14 3.59 -24.35
CA ILE A 471 14.35 3.16 -23.20
C ILE A 471 15.27 2.91 -21.99
N ALA A 472 16.32 2.09 -22.15
CA ALA A 472 17.25 1.77 -21.07
C ALA A 472 17.90 3.02 -20.43
N LYS A 473 18.30 4.00 -21.25
CA LYS A 473 18.84 5.28 -20.78
C LYS A 473 17.78 6.09 -20.02
N LYS A 474 16.56 6.21 -20.57
CA LYS A 474 15.47 6.96 -19.92
C LYS A 474 15.01 6.33 -18.62
N THR A 475 14.86 5.00 -18.55
CA THR A 475 14.57 4.29 -17.29
C THR A 475 15.66 4.54 -16.24
N ALA A 476 16.95 4.49 -16.63
CA ALA A 476 18.06 4.72 -15.72
C ALA A 476 18.13 6.19 -15.22
N GLU A 477 17.89 7.16 -16.11
CA GLU A 477 17.80 8.59 -15.79
C GLU A 477 16.69 8.85 -14.77
N LEU A 478 15.46 8.44 -15.07
CA LEU A 478 14.27 8.69 -14.27
C LEU A 478 14.32 7.97 -12.91
N ALA A 479 14.72 6.69 -12.88
CA ALA A 479 14.92 5.98 -11.61
C ALA A 479 16.07 6.59 -10.78
N GLY A 480 17.07 7.20 -11.45
CA GLY A 480 18.10 8.01 -10.81
C GLY A 480 17.54 9.29 -10.20
N LYS A 481 16.69 10.03 -10.91
CA LYS A 481 16.01 11.23 -10.40
C LYS A 481 15.15 10.92 -9.16
N VAL A 482 14.33 9.86 -9.21
CA VAL A 482 13.51 9.42 -8.07
C VAL A 482 14.37 9.10 -6.85
N ARG A 483 15.36 8.22 -6.97
CA ARG A 483 16.23 7.82 -5.85
C ARG A 483 17.04 8.96 -5.25
N ASN A 484 17.41 9.94 -6.07
CA ASN A 484 18.18 11.11 -5.63
C ASN A 484 17.31 12.30 -5.20
N LYS A 485 15.97 12.14 -5.12
CA LYS A 485 15.01 13.20 -4.75
C LYS A 485 15.08 14.43 -5.67
N LYS A 486 15.30 14.18 -6.98
CA LYS A 486 15.43 15.19 -8.05
C LYS A 486 14.41 14.96 -9.19
N ILE A 487 13.29 14.32 -8.88
CA ILE A 487 12.21 14.12 -9.84
C ILE A 487 11.36 15.39 -9.93
N SER A 488 11.01 15.82 -11.15
CA SER A 488 10.17 17.00 -11.37
C SER A 488 8.71 16.62 -11.62
N PRO A 489 7.75 17.55 -11.46
CA PRO A 489 6.35 17.33 -11.87
C PRO A 489 6.21 17.00 -13.37
N ASP A 490 7.08 17.53 -14.23
CA ASP A 490 7.09 17.19 -15.66
C ASP A 490 7.51 15.73 -15.92
N ASP A 491 8.43 15.20 -15.11
CA ASP A 491 8.85 13.79 -15.18
C ASP A 491 7.74 12.82 -14.71
N LEU A 492 6.75 13.29 -13.95
CA LEU A 492 5.65 12.49 -13.38
C LEU A 492 4.32 12.62 -14.15
N SER A 493 4.24 13.49 -15.15
CA SER A 493 3.00 13.83 -15.85
C SER A 493 2.98 13.39 -17.31
N GLY A 494 1.77 13.32 -17.88
CA GLY A 494 1.54 12.97 -19.29
C GLY A 494 1.68 11.48 -19.62
N GLY A 495 1.76 10.59 -18.62
CA GLY A 495 1.74 9.14 -18.83
C GLY A 495 0.38 8.66 -19.33
N THR A 496 0.38 7.86 -20.39
CA THR A 496 -0.83 7.29 -21.03
C THR A 496 -1.04 5.82 -20.69
N PHE A 497 0.03 5.14 -20.27
CA PHE A 497 0.04 3.75 -19.81
C PHE A 497 1.07 3.58 -18.70
N THR A 498 0.87 2.64 -17.78
CA THR A 498 1.81 2.37 -16.67
C THR A 498 2.30 0.92 -16.65
N ILE A 499 3.54 0.71 -16.23
CA ILE A 499 4.14 -0.60 -15.98
C ILE A 499 4.69 -0.67 -14.54
N SER A 500 4.28 -1.69 -13.81
CA SER A 500 4.74 -1.98 -12.44
C SER A 500 5.45 -3.33 -12.36
N ASN A 501 6.47 -3.45 -11.50
CA ASN A 501 7.28 -4.67 -11.36
C ASN A 501 7.61 -4.98 -9.89
N THR A 502 6.64 -5.57 -9.22
CA THR A 502 6.75 -6.23 -7.91
C THR A 502 7.40 -7.61 -8.00
N GLY A 503 7.52 -8.19 -9.21
CA GLY A 503 8.31 -9.40 -9.45
C GLY A 503 9.76 -9.29 -8.99
N SER A 504 10.33 -8.07 -9.01
CA SER A 504 11.63 -7.73 -8.43
C SER A 504 11.72 -7.94 -6.90
N ARG A 505 10.57 -8.03 -6.21
CA ARG A 505 10.42 -8.35 -4.78
C ARG A 505 9.93 -9.79 -4.54
N GLY A 506 9.69 -10.57 -5.59
CA GLY A 506 9.25 -11.96 -5.51
C GLY A 506 7.73 -12.19 -5.61
N ALA A 507 6.93 -11.17 -5.89
CA ALA A 507 5.49 -11.32 -6.14
C ALA A 507 5.27 -12.16 -7.41
N LEU A 508 4.32 -13.10 -7.37
CA LEU A 508 4.03 -13.97 -8.52
C LEU A 508 3.38 -13.18 -9.66
N PHE A 509 2.38 -12.39 -9.31
CA PHE A 509 1.68 -11.37 -10.07
C PHE A 509 0.87 -10.53 -9.05
N ASP A 510 0.39 -9.36 -9.44
CA ASP A 510 -0.54 -8.55 -8.64
C ASP A 510 -1.76 -8.15 -9.47
N THR A 511 -2.88 -7.86 -8.81
CA THR A 511 -4.03 -7.13 -9.35
C THR A 511 -3.83 -5.65 -9.00
N ILE A 512 -3.25 -4.89 -9.93
CA ILE A 512 -2.81 -3.52 -9.68
C ILE A 512 -4.01 -2.56 -9.81
N ILE A 513 -4.08 -1.54 -8.95
CA ILE A 513 -5.04 -0.45 -9.11
C ILE A 513 -4.54 0.44 -10.25
N VAL A 514 -5.33 0.58 -11.31
CA VAL A 514 -4.94 1.38 -12.48
C VAL A 514 -4.69 2.84 -12.09
N ASN A 515 -3.58 3.41 -12.56
CA ASN A 515 -3.22 4.81 -12.32
C ASN A 515 -4.13 5.80 -13.09
N TYR A 516 -5.25 6.20 -12.47
CA TYR A 516 -6.21 7.17 -13.00
C TYR A 516 -5.53 8.46 -13.50
N PRO A 517 -5.90 9.01 -14.68
CA PRO A 517 -7.06 8.66 -15.54
C PRO A 517 -6.75 7.65 -16.66
N GLN A 518 -5.68 6.86 -16.57
CA GLN A 518 -5.40 5.81 -17.55
C GLN A 518 -6.44 4.69 -17.47
N VAL A 519 -6.68 3.97 -18.57
CA VAL A 519 -7.60 2.81 -18.59
C VAL A 519 -6.90 1.46 -18.40
N ALA A 520 -5.58 1.39 -18.38
CA ALA A 520 -4.86 0.12 -18.21
C ALA A 520 -3.44 0.27 -17.62
N GLU A 521 -3.01 -0.75 -16.88
CA GLU A 521 -1.68 -0.87 -16.28
C GLU A 521 -1.16 -2.32 -16.33
N LEU A 522 0.12 -2.49 -16.71
CA LEU A 522 0.78 -3.80 -16.85
C LEU A 522 1.65 -4.14 -15.63
N GLY A 523 1.28 -5.19 -14.91
CA GLY A 523 2.09 -5.83 -13.88
C GLY A 523 3.05 -6.87 -14.44
N ILE A 524 4.31 -6.82 -14.00
CA ILE A 524 5.34 -7.81 -14.28
C ILE A 524 5.66 -8.61 -13.00
N GLY A 525 5.30 -9.89 -13.03
CA GLY A 525 5.56 -10.85 -11.97
C GLY A 525 7.01 -11.36 -11.91
N ALA A 526 7.34 -12.11 -10.87
CA ALA A 526 8.69 -12.62 -10.63
C ALA A 526 9.14 -13.59 -11.73
N THR A 527 10.34 -13.36 -12.28
CA THR A 527 10.95 -14.32 -13.21
C THR A 527 11.49 -15.51 -12.43
N VAL A 528 10.85 -16.67 -12.60
CA VAL A 528 11.16 -17.92 -11.88
C VAL A 528 11.54 -19.03 -12.86
N ARG A 529 12.51 -19.86 -12.47
CA ARG A 529 12.93 -21.02 -13.29
C ARG A 529 11.99 -22.19 -13.05
N ARG A 530 11.34 -22.69 -14.11
CA ARG A 530 10.35 -23.76 -14.04
C ARG A 530 10.62 -24.86 -15.08
N PRO A 531 10.39 -26.14 -14.75
CA PRO A 531 10.27 -27.19 -15.76
C PRO A 531 8.92 -27.03 -16.50
N ILE A 532 8.96 -26.82 -17.81
CA ILE A 532 7.78 -26.67 -18.66
C ILE A 532 7.86 -27.67 -19.81
N VAL A 533 6.71 -28.25 -20.18
CA VAL A 533 6.56 -29.05 -21.40
C VAL A 533 6.54 -28.11 -22.60
N ILE A 534 7.46 -28.30 -23.53
CA ILE A 534 7.57 -27.57 -24.78
C ILE A 534 7.48 -28.53 -25.96
N ASN A 535 7.06 -28.03 -27.12
CA ASN A 535 7.23 -28.76 -28.38
C ASN A 535 8.56 -28.31 -29.01
N HIS A 536 9.58 -29.17 -28.99
CA HIS A 536 10.88 -28.92 -29.57
C HIS A 536 10.89 -29.38 -31.04
N PRO A 537 11.37 -28.56 -32.01
CA PRO A 537 11.29 -28.90 -33.44
C PRO A 537 11.78 -30.29 -33.80
N ASP A 538 12.93 -30.71 -33.24
CA ASP A 538 13.55 -32.01 -33.55
C ASP A 538 13.20 -33.15 -32.58
N LEU A 539 12.59 -32.85 -31.42
CA LEU A 539 12.42 -33.83 -30.33
C LEU A 539 10.96 -34.04 -29.92
N GLY A 540 10.02 -33.25 -30.45
CA GLY A 540 8.61 -33.26 -30.05
C GLY A 540 8.40 -32.74 -28.63
N GLU A 541 7.41 -33.28 -27.94
CA GLU A 541 7.10 -32.94 -26.55
C GLU A 541 8.26 -33.29 -25.60
N THR A 542 8.84 -32.27 -24.98
CA THR A 542 10.01 -32.40 -24.09
C THR A 542 9.85 -31.48 -22.88
N ILE A 543 10.43 -31.87 -21.74
CA ILE A 543 10.48 -31.00 -20.55
C ILE A 543 11.78 -30.20 -20.58
N ALA A 544 11.68 -28.87 -20.51
CA ALA A 544 12.82 -27.96 -20.47
C ALA A 544 12.71 -26.98 -19.30
N ILE A 545 13.85 -26.56 -18.74
CA ILE A 545 13.87 -25.49 -17.72
C ILE A 545 13.80 -24.14 -18.44
N ARG A 546 12.76 -23.36 -18.14
CA ARG A 546 12.49 -22.03 -18.71
C ARG A 546 12.53 -20.95 -17.62
N ASP A 547 12.93 -19.74 -18.00
CA ASP A 547 12.78 -18.51 -17.21
C ASP A 547 11.39 -17.92 -17.53
N VAL A 548 10.50 -17.95 -16.54
CA VAL A 548 9.05 -17.73 -16.73
C VAL A 548 8.61 -16.56 -15.87
N ALA A 549 7.80 -15.67 -16.42
CA ALA A 549 7.15 -14.60 -15.67
C ALA A 549 5.63 -14.62 -15.92
N TYR A 550 4.87 -13.94 -15.06
CA TYR A 550 3.47 -13.61 -15.32
C TYR A 550 3.37 -12.15 -15.74
N LEU A 551 2.45 -11.88 -16.67
CA LEU A 551 2.02 -10.54 -17.03
C LEU A 551 0.55 -10.40 -16.64
N THR A 552 0.24 -9.40 -15.82
CA THR A 552 -1.14 -9.02 -15.51
C THR A 552 -1.45 -7.70 -16.20
N LEU A 553 -2.53 -7.61 -16.95
CA LEU A 553 -3.13 -6.32 -17.31
C LEU A 553 -4.30 -6.07 -16.36
N SER A 554 -4.20 -5.03 -15.53
CA SER A 554 -5.39 -4.42 -14.91
C SER A 554 -5.93 -3.35 -15.85
N TYR A 555 -7.25 -3.26 -15.99
CA TYR A 555 -7.89 -2.32 -16.90
C TYR A 555 -9.30 -1.94 -16.45
N ASP A 556 -9.77 -0.77 -16.90
CA ASP A 556 -11.13 -0.29 -16.71
C ASP A 556 -12.09 -0.94 -17.71
N HIS A 557 -12.93 -1.85 -17.22
CA HIS A 557 -13.86 -2.61 -18.05
C HIS A 557 -15.03 -1.77 -18.60
N GLN A 558 -15.13 -0.48 -18.24
CA GLN A 558 -16.05 0.45 -18.92
C GLN A 558 -15.64 0.72 -20.37
N LEU A 559 -14.35 0.60 -20.71
CA LEU A 559 -13.83 0.80 -22.06
C LEU A 559 -13.10 -0.43 -22.63
N VAL A 560 -12.34 -1.16 -21.79
CA VAL A 560 -11.50 -2.27 -22.24
C VAL A 560 -12.19 -3.60 -21.98
N ASP A 561 -12.61 -4.29 -23.04
CA ASP A 561 -13.15 -5.63 -22.92
C ASP A 561 -12.05 -6.67 -22.65
N GLY A 562 -12.42 -7.77 -21.99
CA GLY A 562 -11.50 -8.90 -21.75
C GLY A 562 -10.92 -9.51 -23.04
N ALA A 563 -11.59 -9.35 -24.18
CA ALA A 563 -11.07 -9.74 -25.48
C ALA A 563 -9.90 -8.85 -25.95
N ASP A 564 -9.96 -7.54 -25.67
CA ASP A 564 -8.90 -6.59 -26.04
C ASP A 564 -7.71 -6.71 -25.11
N ALA A 565 -7.95 -6.85 -23.81
CA ALA A 565 -6.93 -7.20 -22.82
C ALA A 565 -6.18 -8.49 -23.20
N ALA A 566 -6.92 -9.53 -23.63
CA ALA A 566 -6.33 -10.79 -24.07
C ALA A 566 -5.54 -10.66 -25.38
N ARG A 567 -5.99 -9.86 -26.35
CA ARG A 567 -5.23 -9.60 -27.60
C ARG A 567 -3.92 -8.87 -27.30
N TYR A 568 -4.00 -7.78 -26.54
CA TYR A 568 -2.82 -7.00 -26.13
C TYR A 568 -1.80 -7.85 -25.37
N LEU A 569 -2.24 -8.61 -24.35
CA LEU A 569 -1.34 -9.49 -23.59
C LEU A 569 -0.72 -10.60 -24.45
N ASN A 570 -1.45 -11.14 -25.43
CA ASN A 570 -0.91 -12.15 -26.35
C ASN A 570 0.13 -11.55 -27.32
N ASP A 571 -0.05 -10.32 -27.80
CA ASP A 571 0.93 -9.66 -28.66
C ASP A 571 2.21 -9.30 -27.88
N VAL A 572 2.08 -8.80 -26.64
CA VAL A 572 3.22 -8.57 -25.74
C VAL A 572 3.93 -9.89 -25.43
N LYS A 573 3.20 -10.96 -25.12
CA LYS A 573 3.73 -12.32 -24.90
C LYS A 573 4.49 -12.82 -26.13
N ALA A 574 3.89 -12.76 -27.31
CA ALA A 574 4.50 -13.21 -28.57
C ALA A 574 5.77 -12.42 -28.89
N ARG A 575 5.76 -11.09 -28.70
CA ARG A 575 6.93 -10.23 -28.90
C ARG A 575 8.09 -10.58 -27.97
N LEU A 576 7.79 -10.92 -26.72
CA LEU A 576 8.80 -11.34 -25.73
C LEU A 576 9.32 -12.76 -25.99
N GLU A 577 8.43 -13.70 -26.34
CA GLU A 577 8.75 -15.11 -26.64
C GLU A 577 9.45 -15.31 -27.98
N ALA A 578 9.26 -14.40 -28.95
CA ALA A 578 10.09 -14.32 -30.15
C ALA A 578 11.56 -14.11 -29.75
N GLY A 579 11.81 -13.17 -28.82
CA GLY A 579 13.13 -12.84 -28.30
C GLY A 579 14.02 -12.05 -29.27
N GLU A 580 13.47 -11.63 -30.41
CA GLU A 580 14.17 -10.97 -31.52
C GLU A 580 14.49 -9.51 -31.17
N PHE A 581 15.62 -9.29 -30.52
CA PHE A 581 16.13 -7.96 -30.12
C PHE A 581 17.62 -7.79 -30.46
N GLU A 582 18.20 -8.70 -31.24
CA GLU A 582 19.61 -8.68 -31.68
C GLU A 582 19.96 -7.36 -32.37
N GLY A 583 19.08 -6.86 -33.24
CA GLY A 583 19.25 -5.58 -33.94
C GLY A 583 19.32 -4.36 -33.01
N ASP A 584 18.44 -4.30 -32.00
CA ASP A 584 18.45 -3.27 -30.95
C ASP A 584 19.73 -3.34 -30.08
N LEU A 585 20.37 -4.50 -30.01
CA LEU A 585 21.57 -4.75 -29.20
C LEU A 585 22.87 -4.65 -30.00
N GLY A 586 22.81 -4.67 -31.33
CA GLY A 586 23.97 -4.70 -32.23
C GLY A 586 24.73 -6.03 -32.15
N LEU A 587 24.00 -7.15 -32.28
CA LEU A 587 24.50 -8.54 -32.19
C LEU A 587 24.38 -9.34 -33.49
#